data_AF-F4G3P5-F1
#
_entry.id   AF-F4G3P5-F1
#
_cell.length_a   1.000
_cell.length_b   1.000
_cell.length_c   1.000
_cell.angle_alpha   90.00
_cell.angle_beta   90.00
_cell.angle_gamma   90.00
#
_symmetry.space_group_name_H-M   'P 1'
#
loop_
_entity.id
_entity.type
_entity.pdbx_description
1 polymer ?
#
loop_
_entity_poly.entity_id
_entity_poly.type
_entity_poly.pdbx_seq_one_letter_code
_entity_poly.pdbx_strand_id
1 'polypeptide(L)'
;MHSFPGLHEVADHAGPRRLALALLVLFAAIFAACNLAPRSLWVDGLKAVAEAAMVGALADWFAVAALFRRIPLPLVGRHTDIVARNKDRIGGNLALFVRDRFLDAPSLVAMIRRHDPAGMLAQWLTAPANAGLLGRQVSRLALMALDTVEDEKIQAFLAQAARALLGRLDLSRSMASALAALTHQGRHQELLDALLERMGGMVRTEEARAFVADTLVQWIKREHPLKQKVLPTDWLSGKGAAAITHAVDTLLKAVADDPRHELREALDGALARLAERLQNDPDWARRGEELRAWLQNDEALGRYVRDLWAGLRRSLREDLAREDSELSRRVAEMGQWLGMSLAGDAALRVRLNVRLELWAATFAPDVAQSVAEHIRTTVQRWDAQEMAHLVEQHIGRDLQYIRINGTLVGGLIGLVLFTISHAGALWALLDGG
;
A
#
# COMPACT_ATOMS: atom_id res chain seq x y z
N MET A 1 -4.96 26.49 12.94
CA MET A 1 -3.61 27.10 13.03
C MET A 1 -2.59 26.00 12.79
N HIS A 2 -2.20 25.79 11.54
CA HIS A 2 -1.05 24.93 11.21
C HIS A 2 0.08 25.86 10.80
N SER A 3 0.89 26.23 11.77
CA SER A 3 2.12 26.99 11.57
C SER A 3 3.14 26.11 10.85
N PHE A 4 3.77 26.67 9.82
CA PHE A 4 4.84 26.05 9.04
C PHE A 4 6.00 25.57 9.94
N PRO A 5 6.34 24.28 9.98
CA PRO A 5 7.57 23.81 10.60
C PRO A 5 8.68 23.78 9.54
N GLY A 6 9.67 24.66 9.70
CA GLY A 6 11.00 24.48 9.10
C GLY A 6 11.33 25.34 7.88
N LEU A 7 11.59 26.63 8.09
CA LEU A 7 12.50 27.47 7.28
C LEU A 7 13.04 28.61 8.18
N HIS A 8 13.81 28.27 9.22
CA HIS A 8 14.46 29.25 10.10
C HIS A 8 15.88 29.58 9.64
N GLU A 9 16.00 30.08 8.41
CA GLU A 9 17.23 30.75 7.96
C GLU A 9 16.85 32.04 7.25
N VAL A 10 16.24 32.95 8.01
CA VAL A 10 15.90 34.30 7.53
C VAL A 10 17.18 35.12 7.59
N ALA A 11 17.78 35.36 6.43
CA ALA A 11 18.94 36.23 6.29
C ALA A 11 18.63 37.65 6.82
N ASP A 12 19.58 38.26 7.52
CA ASP A 12 19.45 39.62 8.05
C ASP A 12 19.38 40.64 6.89
N HIS A 13 18.16 41.04 6.53
CA HIS A 13 17.88 41.96 5.42
C HIS A 13 18.06 43.45 5.80
N ALA A 14 18.68 43.77 6.93
CA ALA A 14 18.77 45.14 7.43
C ALA A 14 19.65 46.08 6.55
N GLY A 15 20.71 45.56 5.93
CA GLY A 15 21.67 46.34 5.14
C GLY A 15 21.05 47.07 3.92
N PRO A 16 20.51 46.35 2.92
CA PRO A 16 20.01 46.96 1.69
C PRO A 16 18.77 47.84 1.91
N ARG A 17 17.95 47.54 2.93
CA ARG A 17 16.78 48.35 3.30
C ARG A 17 17.19 49.73 3.82
N ARG A 18 18.28 49.82 4.58
CA ARG A 18 18.86 51.09 5.06
C ARG A 18 19.45 51.89 3.91
N LEU A 19 20.05 51.23 2.93
CA LEU A 19 20.67 51.90 1.78
C LEU A 19 19.65 52.54 0.84
N ALA A 20 18.56 51.84 0.51
CA ALA A 20 17.48 52.42 -0.29
C ALA A 20 16.83 53.63 0.40
N LEU A 21 16.62 53.54 1.73
CA LEU A 21 16.12 54.67 2.52
C LEU A 21 17.12 55.84 2.57
N ALA A 22 18.42 55.55 2.76
CA ALA A 22 19.46 56.56 2.81
C ALA A 22 19.59 57.31 1.49
N LEU A 23 19.48 56.63 0.35
CA LEU A 23 19.46 57.27 -0.97
C LEU A 23 18.26 58.19 -1.14
N LEU A 24 17.06 57.77 -0.74
CA LEU A 24 15.87 58.63 -0.78
C LEU A 24 16.05 59.88 0.08
N VAL A 25 16.57 59.73 1.30
CA VAL A 25 16.85 60.86 2.21
C VAL A 25 17.92 61.79 1.63
N LEU A 26 18.96 61.23 1.01
CA LEU A 26 20.02 62.00 0.36
C LEU A 26 19.45 62.88 -0.77
N PHE A 27 18.68 62.31 -1.70
CA PHE A 27 18.09 63.09 -2.79
C PHE A 27 17.06 64.11 -2.29
N ALA A 28 16.31 63.79 -1.23
CA ALA A 28 15.43 64.76 -0.58
C ALA A 28 16.20 65.94 0.03
N ALA A 29 17.34 65.68 0.67
CA ALA A 29 18.21 66.72 1.20
C ALA A 29 18.82 67.58 0.07
N ILE A 30 19.26 66.96 -1.04
CA ILE A 30 19.77 67.68 -2.22
C ILE A 30 18.67 68.57 -2.81
N PHE A 31 17.45 68.05 -2.99
CA PHE A 31 16.32 68.82 -3.50
C PHE A 31 16.00 70.02 -2.60
N ALA A 32 15.96 69.82 -1.28
CA ALA A 32 15.72 70.89 -0.31
C ALA A 32 16.83 71.96 -0.35
N ALA A 33 18.11 71.54 -0.38
CA ALA A 33 19.26 72.44 -0.46
C ALA A 33 19.25 73.26 -1.75
N CYS A 34 18.97 72.65 -2.90
CA CYS A 34 18.82 73.35 -4.18
C CYS A 34 17.66 74.35 -4.17
N ASN A 35 16.61 74.12 -3.38
CA ASN A 35 15.49 75.05 -3.28
C ASN A 35 15.80 76.31 -2.43
N LEU A 36 16.80 76.22 -1.55
CA LEU A 36 17.26 77.32 -0.69
C LEU A 36 18.45 78.10 -1.31
N ALA A 37 19.17 77.49 -2.25
CA ALA A 37 20.32 78.08 -2.92
C ALA A 37 19.92 79.13 -3.99
N PRO A 38 20.78 80.12 -4.29
CA PRO A 38 20.54 81.07 -5.38
C PRO A 38 20.45 80.34 -6.73
N ARG A 39 19.51 80.77 -7.58
CA ARG A 39 19.23 80.13 -8.87
C ARG A 39 20.43 80.23 -9.82
N SER A 40 20.87 79.07 -10.31
CA SER A 40 21.85 78.93 -11.37
C SER A 40 21.52 77.68 -12.18
N LEU A 41 21.95 77.62 -13.45
CA LEU A 41 21.68 76.47 -14.33
C LEU A 41 22.16 75.13 -13.73
N TRP A 42 23.26 75.14 -12.98
CA TRP A 42 23.76 73.95 -12.28
C TRP A 42 22.87 73.54 -11.10
N VAL A 43 22.37 74.51 -10.33
CA VAL A 43 21.45 74.27 -9.21
C VAL A 43 20.11 73.75 -9.72
N ASP A 44 19.60 74.30 -10.82
CA ASP A 44 18.35 73.85 -11.45
C ASP A 44 18.48 72.45 -12.05
N GLY A 45 19.65 72.12 -12.64
CA GLY A 45 19.94 70.78 -13.15
C GLY A 45 20.03 69.74 -12.04
N LEU A 46 20.74 70.06 -10.95
CA LEU A 46 20.84 69.17 -9.79
C LEU A 46 19.48 68.99 -9.09
N LYS A 47 18.65 70.05 -9.05
CA LYS A 47 17.27 69.99 -8.56
C LYS A 47 16.42 69.04 -9.40
N ALA A 48 16.48 69.14 -10.73
CA ALA A 48 15.73 68.26 -11.63
C ALA A 48 16.13 66.79 -11.51
N VAL A 49 17.43 66.51 -11.36
CA VAL A 49 17.94 65.15 -11.07
C VAL A 49 17.43 64.65 -9.74
N ALA A 50 17.50 65.47 -8.68
CA ALA A 50 17.06 65.07 -7.35
C ALA A 50 15.54 64.85 -7.27
N GLU A 51 14.75 65.70 -7.92
CA GLU A 51 13.30 65.57 -8.03
C GLU A 51 12.92 64.27 -8.76
N ALA A 52 13.54 64.00 -9.90
CA ALA A 52 13.26 62.80 -10.68
C ALA A 52 13.74 61.51 -9.97
N ALA A 53 14.88 61.56 -9.26
CA ALA A 53 15.36 60.45 -8.44
C ALA A 53 14.41 60.14 -7.28
N MET A 54 13.90 61.17 -6.59
CA MET A 54 12.89 61.00 -5.53
C MET A 54 11.59 60.41 -6.05
N VAL A 55 11.08 60.92 -7.18
CA VAL A 55 9.85 60.41 -7.80
C VAL A 55 10.03 58.95 -8.20
N GLY A 56 11.17 58.58 -8.80
CA GLY A 56 11.50 57.18 -9.14
C GLY A 56 11.54 56.28 -7.93
N ALA A 57 12.19 56.71 -6.84
CA ALA A 57 12.24 55.98 -5.58
C ALA A 57 10.86 55.76 -4.94
N LEU A 58 9.99 56.78 -4.98
CA LEU A 58 8.62 56.72 -4.46
C LEU A 58 7.72 55.84 -5.33
N ALA A 59 7.87 55.90 -6.65
CA ALA A 59 7.12 55.06 -7.59
C ALA A 59 7.42 53.58 -7.38
N ASP A 60 8.69 53.21 -7.22
CA ASP A 60 9.09 51.83 -6.96
C ASP A 60 8.69 51.37 -5.54
N TRP A 61 8.75 52.26 -4.54
CA TRP A 61 8.18 51.96 -3.23
C TRP A 61 6.71 51.61 -3.33
N PHE A 62 5.95 52.43 -4.07
CA PHE A 62 4.52 52.23 -4.29
C PHE A 62 4.25 50.91 -5.04
N ALA A 63 5.01 50.60 -6.11
CA ALA A 63 4.84 49.36 -6.87
C ALA A 63 5.09 48.10 -6.02
N VAL A 64 6.17 48.09 -5.24
CA VAL A 64 6.49 46.97 -4.34
C VAL A 64 5.47 46.87 -3.20
N ALA A 65 5.08 47.99 -2.59
CA ALA A 65 4.07 47.99 -1.53
C ALA A 65 2.70 47.51 -2.06
N ALA A 66 2.33 47.92 -3.27
CA ALA A 66 1.09 47.50 -3.93
C ALA A 66 1.09 46.00 -4.29
N LEU A 67 2.24 45.37 -4.45
CA LEU A 67 2.33 43.94 -4.71
C LEU A 67 1.94 43.10 -3.47
N PHE A 68 2.34 43.54 -2.27
CA PHE A 68 2.26 42.74 -1.02
C PHE A 68 1.31 43.29 0.04
N ARG A 69 0.88 44.56 -0.03
CA ARG A 69 0.07 45.21 1.02
C ARG A 69 -1.06 46.02 0.42
N ARG A 70 -2.14 46.13 1.18
CA ARG A 70 -3.25 47.02 0.84
C ARG A 70 -2.91 48.46 1.21
N ILE A 71 -2.92 49.35 0.22
CA ILE A 71 -2.64 50.78 0.44
C ILE A 71 -3.98 51.51 0.62
N PRO A 72 -4.18 52.27 1.72
CA PRO A 72 -5.46 52.92 2.06
C PRO A 72 -5.69 54.22 1.26
N LEU A 73 -5.54 54.16 -0.06
CA LEU A 73 -5.88 55.26 -0.99
C LEU A 73 -7.18 54.91 -1.74
N PRO A 74 -8.21 55.79 -1.76
CA PRO A 74 -9.56 55.44 -2.22
C PRO A 74 -9.65 55.00 -3.69
N LEU A 75 -8.80 55.53 -4.58
CA LEU A 75 -8.77 55.15 -6.00
C LEU A 75 -7.83 53.96 -6.28
N VAL A 76 -6.76 53.84 -5.51
CA VAL A 76 -5.63 52.96 -5.84
C VAL A 76 -5.68 51.64 -5.06
N GLY A 77 -6.26 51.65 -3.85
CA GLY A 77 -6.34 50.49 -2.96
C GLY A 77 -7.20 49.31 -3.48
N ARG A 78 -7.93 49.50 -4.60
CA ARG A 78 -8.67 48.42 -5.27
C ARG A 78 -7.75 47.44 -6.01
N HIS A 79 -6.60 47.90 -6.49
CA HIS A 79 -5.65 47.12 -7.31
C HIS A 79 -4.33 46.82 -6.59
N THR A 80 -4.25 47.09 -5.29
CA THR A 80 -3.11 46.73 -4.43
C THR A 80 -3.36 45.37 -3.76
N ASP A 81 -2.32 44.82 -3.16
CA ASP A 81 -2.30 43.47 -2.58
C ASP A 81 -2.46 42.37 -3.63
N ILE A 82 -1.70 42.50 -4.73
CA ILE A 82 -1.85 41.67 -5.94
C ILE A 82 -1.53 40.20 -5.63
N VAL A 83 -0.49 39.92 -4.83
CA VAL A 83 -0.07 38.54 -4.51
C VAL A 83 -1.15 37.81 -3.71
N ALA A 84 -1.64 38.42 -2.62
CA ALA A 84 -2.68 37.80 -1.81
C ALA A 84 -3.98 37.61 -2.61
N ARG A 85 -4.38 38.62 -3.40
CA ARG A 85 -5.59 38.54 -4.26
C ARG A 85 -5.51 37.46 -5.34
N ASN A 86 -4.31 37.21 -5.89
CA ASN A 86 -4.11 36.22 -6.94
C ASN A 86 -3.65 34.86 -6.42
N LYS A 87 -3.62 34.62 -5.10
CA LYS A 87 -3.16 33.36 -4.50
C LYS A 87 -3.71 32.13 -5.21
N ASP A 88 -5.03 32.07 -5.39
CA ASP A 88 -5.68 30.89 -5.95
C ASP A 88 -5.35 30.69 -7.43
N ARG A 89 -5.19 31.79 -8.17
CA ARG A 89 -4.73 31.77 -9.58
C ARG A 89 -3.29 31.29 -9.68
N ILE A 90 -2.42 31.78 -8.80
CA ILE A 90 -1.01 31.35 -8.71
C ILE A 90 -0.93 29.87 -8.37
N GLY A 91 -1.71 29.41 -7.37
CA GLY A 91 -1.79 28.01 -6.98
C GLY A 91 -2.30 27.11 -8.10
N GLY A 92 -3.34 27.52 -8.81
CA GLY A 92 -3.87 26.79 -9.97
C GLY A 92 -2.85 26.66 -11.10
N ASN A 93 -2.17 27.76 -11.45
CA ASN A 93 -1.13 27.74 -12.48
C ASN A 93 0.08 26.90 -12.08
N LEU A 94 0.48 26.95 -10.80
CA LEU A 94 1.55 26.11 -10.27
C LEU A 94 1.17 24.63 -10.34
N ALA A 95 -0.06 24.28 -9.98
CA ALA A 95 -0.56 22.91 -10.08
C ALA A 95 -0.53 22.40 -11.53
N LEU A 96 -0.99 23.21 -12.49
CA LEU A 96 -0.91 22.88 -13.92
C LEU A 96 0.54 22.73 -14.40
N PHE A 97 1.42 23.62 -13.94
CA PHE A 97 2.83 23.56 -14.29
C PHE A 97 3.51 22.28 -13.77
N VAL A 98 3.25 21.87 -12.52
CA VAL A 98 3.78 20.61 -11.97
C VAL A 98 3.23 19.41 -12.75
N ARG A 99 1.92 19.41 -13.06
CA ARG A 99 1.29 18.37 -13.86
C ARG A 99 1.94 18.23 -15.24
N ASP A 100 2.10 19.33 -15.96
CA ASP A 100 2.45 19.34 -17.38
C ASP A 100 3.97 19.30 -17.63
N ARG A 101 4.79 19.66 -16.63
CA ARG A 101 6.26 19.76 -16.77
C ARG A 101 7.06 18.82 -15.89
N PHE A 102 6.51 18.36 -14.77
CA PHE A 102 7.23 17.49 -13.83
C PHE A 102 6.66 16.07 -13.80
N LEU A 103 5.36 15.92 -14.03
CA LEU A 103 4.65 14.64 -13.91
C LEU A 103 4.07 14.15 -15.25
N ASP A 104 4.49 14.74 -16.37
CA ASP A 104 4.11 14.22 -17.68
C ASP A 104 4.74 12.84 -17.92
N ALA A 105 4.07 12.00 -18.71
CA ALA A 105 4.49 10.63 -18.97
C ALA A 105 5.94 10.54 -19.51
N PRO A 106 6.37 11.36 -20.49
CA PRO A 106 7.76 11.39 -20.93
C PRO A 106 8.77 11.68 -19.81
N SER A 107 8.51 12.68 -18.97
CA SER A 107 9.39 13.03 -17.85
C SER A 107 9.52 11.91 -16.82
N LEU A 108 8.42 11.25 -16.46
CA LEU A 108 8.45 10.11 -15.53
C LEU A 108 9.18 8.89 -16.09
N VAL A 109 8.99 8.59 -17.39
CA VAL A 109 9.72 7.52 -18.07
C VAL A 109 11.22 7.84 -18.14
N ALA A 110 11.59 9.07 -18.47
CA ALA A 110 12.98 9.52 -18.48
C ALA A 110 13.63 9.40 -17.10
N MET A 111 12.88 9.73 -16.04
CA MET A 111 13.33 9.57 -14.65
C MET A 111 13.59 8.10 -14.30
N ILE A 112 12.70 7.17 -14.69
CA ILE A 112 12.87 5.73 -14.48
C ILE A 112 14.12 5.22 -15.20
N ARG A 113 14.32 5.61 -16.46
CA ARG A 113 15.50 5.22 -17.25
C ARG A 113 16.80 5.69 -16.63
N ARG A 114 16.81 6.88 -16.02
CA ARG A 114 18.01 7.46 -15.43
C ARG A 114 18.45 6.76 -14.13
N HIS A 115 17.51 6.20 -13.36
CA HIS A 115 17.80 5.72 -12.00
C HIS A 115 17.79 4.19 -11.84
N ASP A 116 17.52 3.40 -12.88
CA ASP A 116 17.48 1.91 -12.82
C ASP A 116 16.80 1.37 -11.54
N PRO A 117 15.48 1.59 -11.38
CA PRO A 117 14.78 1.21 -10.16
C PRO A 117 14.85 -0.29 -9.87
N ALA A 118 14.91 -1.15 -10.90
CA ALA A 118 15.11 -2.58 -10.71
C ALA A 118 16.48 -2.89 -10.07
N GLY A 119 17.55 -2.21 -10.49
CA GLY A 119 18.87 -2.32 -9.88
C GLY A 119 18.91 -1.83 -8.43
N MET A 120 18.27 -0.70 -8.14
CA MET A 120 18.13 -0.18 -6.77
C MET A 120 17.37 -1.16 -5.87
N LEU A 121 16.25 -1.71 -6.35
CA LEU A 121 15.47 -2.73 -5.65
C LEU A 121 16.29 -3.99 -5.38
N ALA A 122 17.07 -4.45 -6.36
CA ALA A 122 17.93 -5.61 -6.21
C ALA A 122 18.95 -5.41 -5.09
N GLN A 123 19.67 -4.28 -5.10
CA GLN A 123 20.66 -3.96 -4.07
C GLN A 123 20.02 -3.82 -2.69
N TRP A 124 18.86 -3.15 -2.62
CA TRP A 124 18.14 -2.96 -1.36
C TRP A 124 17.68 -4.30 -0.77
N LEU A 125 17.05 -5.16 -1.58
CA LEU A 125 16.52 -6.47 -1.13
C LEU A 125 17.60 -7.52 -0.85
N THR A 126 18.79 -7.40 -1.44
CA THR A 126 19.90 -8.34 -1.18
C THR A 126 20.42 -8.22 0.25
N ALA A 127 20.29 -7.04 0.88
CA ALA A 127 20.67 -6.83 2.27
C ALA A 127 19.65 -7.50 3.23
N PRO A 128 20.06 -8.44 4.12
CA PRO A 128 19.15 -9.16 5.00
C PRO A 128 18.33 -8.24 5.93
N ALA A 129 18.93 -7.14 6.39
CA ALA A 129 18.25 -6.17 7.26
C ALA A 129 17.04 -5.50 6.56
N ASN A 130 17.19 -5.18 5.26
CA ASN A 130 16.16 -4.55 4.45
C ASN A 130 15.04 -5.54 4.08
N ALA A 131 15.40 -6.77 3.74
CA ALA A 131 14.42 -7.85 3.54
C ALA A 131 13.59 -8.09 4.82
N GLY A 132 14.21 -8.05 5.99
CA GLY A 132 13.51 -8.10 7.27
C GLY A 132 12.59 -6.89 7.52
N LEU A 133 12.99 -5.69 7.09
CA LEU A 133 12.12 -4.50 7.13
C LEU A 133 10.89 -4.66 6.22
N LEU A 134 11.07 -5.19 5.00
CA LEU A 134 9.98 -5.51 4.09
C LEU A 134 9.00 -6.48 4.75
N GLY A 135 9.51 -7.59 5.31
CA GLY A 135 8.68 -8.59 6.01
C GLY A 135 7.84 -7.97 7.14
N ARG A 136 8.46 -7.14 7.99
CA ARG A 136 7.76 -6.44 9.08
C ARG A 136 6.73 -5.44 8.57
N GLN A 137 7.02 -4.72 7.49
CA GLN A 137 6.10 -3.72 6.94
C GLN A 137 4.91 -4.40 6.27
N VAL A 138 5.14 -5.46 5.49
CA VAL A 138 4.08 -6.26 4.89
C VAL A 138 3.20 -6.89 5.95
N SER A 139 3.79 -7.41 7.04
CA SER A 139 3.02 -7.98 8.16
C SER A 139 2.17 -6.93 8.86
N ARG A 140 2.69 -5.72 9.09
CA ARG A 140 1.91 -4.60 9.64
C ARG A 140 0.76 -4.18 8.72
N LEU A 141 1.01 -4.07 7.42
CA LEU A 141 -0.03 -3.73 6.44
C LEU A 141 -1.09 -4.85 6.34
N ALA A 142 -0.66 -6.11 6.38
CA ALA A 142 -1.56 -7.25 6.40
C ALA A 142 -2.43 -7.27 7.66
N LEU A 143 -1.88 -6.92 8.82
CA LEU A 143 -2.62 -6.80 10.07
C LEU A 143 -3.65 -5.66 9.99
N MET A 144 -3.24 -4.48 9.51
CA MET A 144 -4.15 -3.35 9.29
C MET A 144 -5.28 -3.72 8.32
N ALA A 145 -4.95 -4.39 7.21
CA ALA A 145 -5.93 -4.88 6.26
C ALA A 145 -6.88 -5.90 6.91
N LEU A 146 -6.35 -6.87 7.66
CA LEU A 146 -7.15 -7.87 8.38
C LEU A 146 -8.11 -7.22 9.38
N ASP A 147 -7.74 -6.09 9.99
CA ASP A 147 -8.56 -5.35 10.95
C ASP A 147 -9.65 -4.50 10.28
N THR A 148 -9.39 -3.99 9.08
CA THR A 148 -10.37 -3.20 8.31
C THR A 148 -11.47 -4.04 7.66
N VAL A 149 -11.24 -5.34 7.48
CA VAL A 149 -12.16 -6.20 6.73
C VAL A 149 -13.29 -6.72 7.62
N GLU A 150 -14.52 -6.57 7.14
CA GLU A 150 -15.73 -7.07 7.78
C GLU A 150 -15.84 -8.60 7.62
N ASP A 151 -15.84 -9.32 8.76
CA ASP A 151 -15.91 -10.78 8.79
C ASP A 151 -17.15 -11.34 8.12
N GLU A 152 -18.30 -10.72 8.36
CA GLU A 152 -19.60 -11.21 7.89
C GLU A 152 -19.65 -11.26 6.36
N LYS A 153 -19.06 -10.25 5.70
CA LYS A 153 -18.97 -10.18 4.23
C LYS A 153 -18.06 -11.28 3.68
N ILE A 154 -16.88 -11.50 4.29
CA ILE A 154 -15.99 -12.57 3.85
C ILE A 154 -16.61 -13.94 4.08
N GLN A 155 -17.19 -14.17 5.25
CA GLN A 155 -17.83 -15.44 5.59
C GLN A 155 -18.98 -15.77 4.62
N ALA A 156 -19.82 -14.79 4.29
CA ALA A 156 -20.89 -14.95 3.31
C ALA A 156 -20.32 -15.27 1.92
N PHE A 157 -19.29 -14.53 1.49
CA PHE A 157 -18.61 -14.77 0.21
C PHE A 157 -17.98 -16.17 0.14
N LEU A 158 -17.24 -16.58 1.18
CA LEU A 158 -16.62 -17.91 1.25
C LEU A 158 -17.67 -19.01 1.28
N ALA A 159 -18.77 -18.84 2.01
CA ALA A 159 -19.86 -19.81 2.03
C ALA A 159 -20.52 -19.92 0.65
N GLN A 160 -20.70 -18.80 -0.06
CA GLN A 160 -21.22 -18.80 -1.43
C GLN A 160 -20.25 -19.45 -2.42
N ALA A 161 -18.96 -19.15 -2.31
CA ALA A 161 -17.92 -19.78 -3.12
C ALA A 161 -17.83 -21.29 -2.87
N ALA A 162 -17.89 -21.73 -1.61
CA ALA A 162 -17.93 -23.14 -1.24
C ALA A 162 -19.16 -23.86 -1.80
N ARG A 163 -20.35 -23.26 -1.71
CA ARG A 163 -21.58 -23.80 -2.32
C ARG A 163 -21.47 -23.85 -3.85
N ALA A 164 -20.92 -22.83 -4.50
CA ALA A 164 -20.72 -22.80 -5.95
C ALA A 164 -19.71 -23.86 -6.41
N LEU A 165 -18.64 -24.09 -5.64
CA LEU A 165 -17.66 -25.15 -5.88
C LEU A 165 -18.27 -26.54 -5.69
N LEU A 166 -19.03 -26.77 -4.62
CA LEU A 166 -19.83 -27.99 -4.43
C LEU A 166 -20.85 -28.16 -5.57
N GLY A 167 -21.40 -27.07 -6.09
CA GLY A 167 -22.21 -27.04 -7.31
C GLY A 167 -21.43 -27.44 -8.56
N ARG A 168 -20.13 -27.18 -8.60
CA ARG A 168 -19.15 -27.63 -9.61
C ARG A 168 -18.98 -29.15 -9.70
N LEU A 169 -19.03 -29.79 -8.54
CA LEU A 169 -18.48 -31.13 -8.36
C LEU A 169 -19.55 -32.20 -8.57
N ASP A 170 -19.26 -33.13 -9.47
CA ASP A 170 -19.93 -34.42 -9.49
C ASP A 170 -19.38 -35.25 -8.32
N LEU A 171 -20.12 -35.31 -7.21
CA LEU A 171 -19.69 -36.00 -5.99
C LEU A 171 -19.45 -37.48 -6.25
N SER A 172 -20.26 -38.15 -7.08
CA SER A 172 -20.10 -39.59 -7.31
C SER A 172 -18.78 -39.85 -8.04
N ARG A 173 -18.51 -39.09 -9.11
CA ARG A 173 -17.28 -39.21 -9.88
C ARG A 173 -16.05 -38.80 -9.08
N SER A 174 -16.13 -37.71 -8.31
CA SER A 174 -15.02 -37.24 -7.47
C SER A 174 -14.65 -38.24 -6.39
N MET A 175 -15.65 -38.84 -5.73
CA MET A 175 -15.46 -39.86 -4.70
C MET A 175 -14.88 -41.15 -5.31
N ALA A 176 -15.32 -41.52 -6.51
CA ALA A 176 -14.75 -42.65 -7.22
C ALA A 176 -13.30 -42.41 -7.65
N SER A 177 -12.96 -41.21 -8.13
CA SER A 177 -11.59 -40.85 -8.47
C SER A 177 -10.69 -40.82 -7.23
N ALA A 178 -11.19 -40.32 -6.10
CA ALA A 178 -10.46 -40.36 -4.83
C ALA A 178 -10.24 -41.81 -4.35
N LEU A 179 -11.27 -42.65 -4.41
CA LEU A 179 -11.19 -44.06 -4.03
C LEU A 179 -10.24 -44.85 -4.95
N ALA A 180 -10.28 -44.55 -6.26
CA ALA A 180 -9.36 -45.12 -7.24
C ALA A 180 -7.93 -44.65 -7.00
N ALA A 181 -7.69 -43.38 -6.69
CA ALA A 181 -6.35 -42.86 -6.40
C ALA A 181 -5.76 -43.42 -5.11
N LEU A 182 -6.59 -43.68 -4.10
CA LEU A 182 -6.19 -44.33 -2.85
C LEU A 182 -5.85 -45.81 -3.03
N THR A 183 -6.58 -46.50 -3.92
CA THR A 183 -6.33 -47.92 -4.24
C THR A 183 -5.23 -48.11 -5.29
N HIS A 184 -4.98 -47.11 -6.13
CA HIS A 184 -3.90 -47.10 -7.11
C HIS A 184 -2.54 -47.17 -6.41
N GLN A 185 -1.70 -48.13 -6.81
CA GLN A 185 -0.40 -48.47 -6.19
C GLN A 185 -0.48 -49.03 -4.75
N GLY A 186 -1.66 -49.42 -4.26
CA GLY A 186 -1.78 -50.15 -2.98
C GLY A 186 -1.60 -49.29 -1.73
N ARG A 187 -1.69 -47.95 -1.82
CA ARG A 187 -1.52 -47.06 -0.66
C ARG A 187 -2.56 -47.28 0.43
N HIS A 188 -3.73 -47.80 0.07
CA HIS A 188 -4.77 -48.22 1.02
C HIS A 188 -4.35 -49.43 1.88
N GLN A 189 -3.36 -50.22 1.45
CA GLN A 189 -2.82 -51.31 2.24
C GLN A 189 -2.04 -50.79 3.46
N GLU A 190 -1.31 -49.68 3.35
CA GLU A 190 -0.63 -49.05 4.50
C GLU A 190 -1.64 -48.58 5.57
N LEU A 191 -2.78 -48.03 5.14
CA LEU A 191 -3.88 -47.68 6.05
C LEU A 191 -4.52 -48.92 6.67
N LEU A 192 -4.67 -49.99 5.89
CA LEU A 192 -5.19 -51.26 6.40
C LEU A 192 -4.24 -51.86 7.44
N ASP A 193 -2.93 -51.81 7.23
CA ASP A 193 -1.92 -52.30 8.16
C ASP A 193 -2.02 -51.55 9.51
N ALA A 194 -2.09 -50.21 9.46
CA ALA A 194 -2.27 -49.39 10.66
C ALA A 194 -3.59 -49.69 11.40
N LEU A 195 -4.67 -49.97 10.66
CA LEU A 195 -5.96 -50.36 11.23
C LEU A 195 -5.92 -51.76 11.85
N LEU A 196 -5.32 -52.74 11.17
CA LEU A 196 -5.17 -54.11 11.67
C LEU A 196 -4.32 -54.13 12.94
N GLU A 197 -3.25 -53.35 13.00
CA GLU A 197 -2.41 -53.19 14.20
C GLU A 197 -3.22 -52.57 15.36
N ARG A 198 -3.97 -51.50 15.08
CA ARG A 198 -4.82 -50.83 16.08
C ARG A 198 -5.92 -51.74 16.60
N MET A 199 -6.60 -52.47 15.71
CA MET A 199 -7.64 -53.44 16.06
C MET A 199 -7.06 -54.62 16.84
N GLY A 200 -5.91 -55.17 16.43
CA GLY A 200 -5.21 -56.21 17.17
C GLY A 200 -4.83 -55.75 18.59
N GLY A 201 -4.38 -54.50 18.73
CA GLY A 201 -4.13 -53.88 20.03
C GLY A 201 -5.39 -53.77 20.90
N MET A 202 -6.52 -53.33 20.34
CA MET A 202 -7.80 -53.23 21.05
C MET A 202 -8.31 -54.61 21.49
N VAL A 203 -8.25 -55.62 20.62
CA VAL A 203 -8.72 -56.99 20.90
C VAL A 203 -7.92 -57.62 22.05
N ARG A 204 -6.64 -57.24 22.25
CA ARG A 204 -5.81 -57.76 23.35
C ARG A 204 -6.11 -57.14 24.72
N THR A 205 -6.91 -56.10 24.80
CA THR A 205 -7.26 -55.45 26.07
C THR A 205 -8.18 -56.33 26.92
N GLU A 206 -8.08 -56.18 28.24
CA GLU A 206 -8.92 -56.93 29.19
C GLU A 206 -10.40 -56.52 29.07
N GLU A 207 -10.66 -55.26 28.72
CA GLU A 207 -12.00 -54.71 28.44
C GLU A 207 -12.66 -55.39 27.23
N ALA A 208 -11.91 -55.58 26.14
CA ALA A 208 -12.42 -56.29 24.96
C ALA A 208 -12.76 -57.76 25.25
N ARG A 209 -11.92 -58.45 26.05
CA ARG A 209 -12.21 -59.82 26.50
C ARG A 209 -13.47 -59.89 27.35
N ALA A 210 -13.63 -58.97 28.29
CA ALA A 210 -14.82 -58.90 29.14
C ALA A 210 -16.09 -58.62 28.33
N PHE A 211 -16.01 -57.71 27.35
CA PHE A 211 -17.11 -57.40 26.44
C PHE A 211 -17.51 -58.60 25.57
N VAL A 212 -16.54 -59.31 24.99
CA VAL A 212 -16.79 -60.53 24.19
C VAL A 212 -17.40 -61.62 25.08
N ALA A 213 -16.90 -61.80 26.31
CA ALA A 213 -17.46 -62.76 27.27
C ALA A 213 -18.94 -62.48 27.57
N ASP A 214 -19.27 -61.23 27.91
CA ASP A 214 -20.64 -60.84 28.23
C ASP A 214 -21.57 -61.00 27.02
N THR A 215 -21.11 -60.56 25.84
CA THR A 215 -21.85 -60.71 24.58
C THR A 215 -22.11 -62.18 24.23
N LEU A 216 -21.13 -63.07 24.44
CA LEU A 216 -21.29 -64.50 24.20
C LEU A 216 -22.33 -65.12 25.13
N VAL A 217 -22.30 -64.74 26.40
CA VAL A 217 -23.27 -65.19 27.41
C VAL A 217 -24.67 -64.71 27.04
N GLN A 218 -24.84 -63.46 26.61
CA GLN A 218 -26.12 -62.93 26.19
C GLN A 218 -26.64 -63.60 24.91
N TRP A 219 -25.78 -63.83 23.92
CA TRP A 219 -26.14 -64.48 22.67
C TRP A 219 -26.59 -65.94 22.88
N ILE A 220 -25.86 -66.73 23.68
CA ILE A 220 -26.22 -68.12 23.98
C ILE A 220 -27.56 -68.20 24.74
N LYS A 221 -27.81 -67.25 25.66
CA LYS A 221 -29.09 -67.14 26.37
C LYS A 221 -30.25 -66.86 25.40
N ARG A 222 -30.02 -66.10 24.33
CA ARG A 222 -31.06 -65.68 23.37
C ARG A 222 -31.32 -66.72 22.27
N GLU A 223 -30.29 -67.19 21.59
CA GLU A 223 -30.43 -68.05 20.40
C GLU A 223 -30.46 -69.56 20.73
N HIS A 224 -29.85 -70.01 21.84
CA HIS A 224 -29.73 -71.44 22.15
C HIS A 224 -29.96 -71.78 23.65
N PRO A 225 -31.16 -71.52 24.19
CA PRO A 225 -31.47 -71.68 25.61
C PRO A 225 -31.33 -73.12 26.15
N LEU A 226 -31.52 -74.15 25.30
CA LEU A 226 -31.35 -75.56 25.68
C LEU A 226 -29.88 -75.97 25.78
N LYS A 227 -28.98 -75.38 24.97
CA LYS A 227 -27.54 -75.71 24.96
C LYS A 227 -26.80 -75.11 26.15
N GLN A 228 -27.35 -74.04 26.76
CA GLN A 228 -26.81 -73.44 27.99
C GLN A 228 -26.73 -74.43 29.16
N LYS A 229 -27.66 -75.39 29.26
CA LYS A 229 -27.70 -76.37 30.36
C LYS A 229 -26.68 -77.51 30.22
N VAL A 230 -26.09 -77.68 29.03
CA VAL A 230 -25.22 -78.82 28.69
C VAL A 230 -23.77 -78.38 28.45
N LEU A 231 -23.52 -77.08 28.31
CA LEU A 231 -22.18 -76.50 28.13
C LEU A 231 -21.47 -76.30 29.48
N PRO A 232 -20.19 -76.67 29.62
CA PRO A 232 -19.40 -76.38 30.82
C PRO A 232 -19.39 -74.88 31.12
N THR A 233 -19.66 -74.48 32.36
CA THR A 233 -19.69 -73.07 32.81
C THR A 233 -18.35 -72.35 32.57
N ASP A 234 -17.26 -73.11 32.51
CA ASP A 234 -15.92 -72.68 32.13
C ASP A 234 -15.82 -72.18 30.67
N TRP A 235 -16.59 -72.73 29.74
CA TRP A 235 -16.63 -72.30 28.33
C TRP A 235 -17.51 -71.05 28.14
N LEU A 236 -18.52 -70.91 29.00
CA LEU A 236 -19.39 -69.74 29.07
C LEU A 236 -18.78 -68.57 29.86
N SER A 237 -17.58 -68.76 30.42
CA SER A 237 -16.82 -67.73 31.13
C SER A 237 -15.50 -67.45 30.42
N GLY A 238 -14.57 -66.73 31.08
CA GLY A 238 -13.40 -66.09 30.48
C GLY A 238 -12.52 -66.96 29.56
N LYS A 239 -12.56 -68.30 29.64
CA LYS A 239 -11.82 -69.19 28.72
C LYS A 239 -12.40 -69.19 27.30
N GLY A 240 -13.72 -69.19 27.12
CA GLY A 240 -14.35 -69.15 25.79
C GLY A 240 -14.17 -67.79 25.12
N ALA A 241 -14.30 -66.71 25.90
CA ALA A 241 -13.99 -65.37 25.45
C ALA A 241 -12.51 -65.25 25.06
N ALA A 242 -11.58 -65.72 25.91
CA ALA A 242 -10.15 -65.72 25.59
C ALA A 242 -9.84 -66.53 24.32
N ALA A 243 -10.49 -67.67 24.10
CA ALA A 243 -10.31 -68.46 22.88
C ALA A 243 -10.79 -67.72 21.63
N ILE A 244 -11.92 -67.01 21.68
CA ILE A 244 -12.45 -66.21 20.57
C ILE A 244 -11.57 -64.99 20.32
N THR A 245 -11.21 -64.26 21.37
CA THR A 245 -10.31 -63.11 21.27
C THR A 245 -8.95 -63.52 20.71
N HIS A 246 -8.44 -64.69 21.10
CA HIS A 246 -7.20 -65.25 20.56
C HIS A 246 -7.34 -65.68 19.10
N ALA A 247 -8.46 -66.30 18.72
CA ALA A 247 -8.74 -66.65 17.32
C ALA A 247 -8.85 -65.40 16.44
N VAL A 248 -9.50 -64.33 16.92
CA VAL A 248 -9.59 -63.05 16.22
C VAL A 248 -8.23 -62.36 16.13
N ASP A 249 -7.43 -62.33 17.21
CA ASP A 249 -6.06 -61.78 17.16
C ASP A 249 -5.17 -62.58 16.19
N THR A 250 -5.31 -63.90 16.16
CA THR A 250 -4.56 -64.78 15.24
C THR A 250 -4.97 -64.52 13.79
N LEU A 251 -6.26 -64.34 13.53
CA LEU A 251 -6.78 -64.01 12.19
C LEU A 251 -6.33 -62.60 11.76
N LEU A 252 -6.42 -61.60 12.64
CA LEU A 252 -5.95 -60.24 12.37
C LEU A 252 -4.44 -60.22 12.08
N LYS A 253 -3.63 -60.99 12.83
CA LYS A 253 -2.20 -61.19 12.53
C LYS A 253 -1.97 -61.88 11.20
N ALA A 254 -2.68 -62.97 10.91
CA ALA A 254 -2.52 -63.70 9.66
C ALA A 254 -2.83 -62.81 8.45
N VAL A 255 -3.84 -61.94 8.56
CA VAL A 255 -4.15 -60.92 7.54
C VAL A 255 -3.07 -59.85 7.50
N ALA A 256 -2.54 -59.40 8.64
CA ALA A 256 -1.49 -58.38 8.71
C ALA A 256 -0.17 -58.87 8.07
N ASP A 257 0.24 -60.10 8.38
CA ASP A 257 1.53 -60.67 8.01
C ASP A 257 1.59 -61.16 6.55
N ASP A 258 0.45 -61.49 5.94
CA ASP A 258 0.37 -61.93 4.53
C ASP A 258 -0.25 -60.85 3.63
N PRO A 259 0.55 -60.16 2.79
CA PRO A 259 0.06 -59.19 1.82
C PRO A 259 -0.87 -59.77 0.75
N ARG A 260 -0.88 -61.10 0.54
CA ARG A 260 -1.74 -61.81 -0.44
C ARG A 260 -2.87 -62.61 0.23
N HIS A 261 -3.19 -62.29 1.49
CA HIS A 261 -4.26 -62.96 2.19
C HIS A 261 -5.62 -62.78 1.46
N GLU A 262 -6.44 -63.84 1.38
CA GLU A 262 -7.73 -63.83 0.65
C GLU A 262 -8.66 -62.67 1.06
N LEU A 263 -8.69 -62.33 2.36
CA LEU A 263 -9.44 -61.19 2.88
C LEU A 263 -8.95 -59.82 2.39
N ARG A 264 -7.64 -59.63 2.16
CA ARG A 264 -7.10 -58.40 1.57
C ARG A 264 -7.53 -58.29 0.11
N GLU A 265 -7.40 -59.38 -0.65
CA GLU A 265 -7.84 -59.42 -2.05
C GLU A 265 -9.37 -59.20 -2.18
N ALA A 266 -10.16 -59.78 -1.27
CA ALA A 266 -11.60 -59.59 -1.23
C ALA A 266 -11.98 -58.11 -0.95
N LEU A 267 -11.26 -57.45 -0.05
CA LEU A 267 -11.41 -56.01 0.21
C LEU A 267 -11.03 -55.19 -1.02
N ASP A 268 -9.90 -55.48 -1.66
CA ASP A 268 -9.43 -54.78 -2.86
C ASP A 268 -10.44 -54.89 -4.01
N GLY A 269 -10.93 -56.11 -4.25
CA GLY A 269 -12.00 -56.34 -5.22
C GLY A 269 -13.30 -55.63 -4.86
N ALA A 270 -13.65 -55.54 -3.57
CA ALA A 270 -14.84 -54.81 -3.13
C ALA A 270 -14.69 -53.29 -3.33
N LEU A 271 -13.52 -52.72 -3.01
CA LEU A 271 -13.21 -51.31 -3.22
C LEU A 271 -13.17 -50.94 -4.70
N ALA A 272 -12.60 -51.80 -5.55
CA ALA A 272 -12.58 -51.62 -6.99
C ALA A 272 -14.00 -51.62 -7.59
N ARG A 273 -14.82 -52.61 -7.21
CA ARG A 273 -16.24 -52.68 -7.62
C ARG A 273 -17.03 -51.48 -7.11
N LEU A 274 -16.77 -51.01 -5.90
CA LEU A 274 -17.40 -49.81 -5.36
C LEU A 274 -17.01 -48.57 -6.17
N ALA A 275 -15.73 -48.40 -6.49
CA ALA A 275 -15.25 -47.30 -7.33
C ALA A 275 -15.90 -47.30 -8.71
N GLU A 276 -16.00 -48.46 -9.35
CA GLU A 276 -16.67 -48.63 -10.65
C GLU A 276 -18.16 -48.29 -10.57
N ARG A 277 -18.86 -48.77 -9.54
CA ARG A 277 -20.26 -48.45 -9.31
C ARG A 277 -20.49 -46.96 -9.06
N LEU A 278 -19.64 -46.28 -8.29
CA LEU A 278 -19.78 -44.83 -8.10
C LEU A 278 -19.62 -44.02 -9.39
N GLN A 279 -18.89 -44.53 -10.40
CA GLN A 279 -18.73 -43.86 -11.69
C GLN A 279 -19.89 -44.12 -12.65
N ASN A 280 -20.36 -45.37 -12.70
CA ASN A 280 -21.19 -45.86 -13.81
C ASN A 280 -22.64 -46.21 -13.39
N ASP A 281 -22.92 -46.36 -12.09
CA ASP A 281 -24.24 -46.75 -11.59
C ASP A 281 -25.14 -45.51 -11.38
N PRO A 282 -26.29 -45.41 -12.10
CA PRO A 282 -27.18 -44.26 -11.99
C PRO A 282 -27.78 -44.08 -10.59
N ASP A 283 -27.93 -45.15 -9.79
CA ASP A 283 -28.41 -45.04 -8.41
C ASP A 283 -27.39 -44.34 -7.50
N TRP A 284 -26.09 -44.60 -7.70
CA TRP A 284 -25.02 -43.93 -6.96
C TRP A 284 -24.84 -42.48 -7.40
N ALA A 285 -25.02 -42.19 -8.69
CA ALA A 285 -25.06 -40.82 -9.19
C ALA A 285 -26.20 -40.02 -8.52
N ARG A 286 -27.40 -40.62 -8.41
CA ARG A 286 -28.54 -39.99 -7.70
C ARG A 286 -28.25 -39.75 -6.22
N ARG A 287 -27.69 -40.74 -5.51
CA ARG A 287 -27.28 -40.57 -4.09
C ARG A 287 -26.21 -39.50 -3.91
N GLY A 288 -25.26 -39.41 -4.86
CA GLY A 288 -24.26 -38.36 -4.90
C GLY A 288 -24.91 -36.97 -5.05
N GLU A 289 -25.91 -36.84 -5.92
CA GLU A 289 -26.64 -35.59 -6.11
C GLU A 289 -27.51 -35.23 -4.89
N GLU A 290 -28.15 -36.22 -4.26
CA GLU A 290 -28.90 -36.03 -3.01
C GLU A 290 -27.99 -35.54 -1.88
N LEU A 291 -26.80 -36.13 -1.72
CA LEU A 291 -25.80 -35.70 -0.75
C LEU A 291 -25.26 -34.30 -1.07
N ARG A 292 -25.05 -33.99 -2.35
CA ARG A 292 -24.64 -32.67 -2.83
C ARG A 292 -25.68 -31.61 -2.50
N ALA A 293 -26.94 -31.88 -2.81
CA ALA A 293 -28.07 -31.01 -2.51
C ALA A 293 -28.24 -30.80 -1.01
N TRP A 294 -28.06 -31.86 -0.21
CA TRP A 294 -28.07 -31.76 1.25
C TRP A 294 -26.93 -30.86 1.75
N LEU A 295 -25.68 -31.08 1.33
CA LEU A 295 -24.52 -30.27 1.74
C LEU A 295 -24.63 -28.79 1.31
N GLN A 296 -25.23 -28.50 0.15
CA GLN A 296 -25.40 -27.12 -0.33
C GLN A 296 -26.45 -26.35 0.48
N ASN A 297 -27.53 -27.04 0.88
CA ASN A 297 -28.68 -26.43 1.56
C ASN A 297 -28.56 -26.47 3.09
N ASP A 298 -27.66 -27.28 3.63
CA ASP A 298 -27.45 -27.35 5.08
C ASP A 298 -26.74 -26.09 5.60
N GLU A 299 -27.25 -25.55 6.71
CA GLU A 299 -26.59 -24.51 7.48
C GLU A 299 -25.24 -24.97 8.06
N ALA A 300 -25.02 -26.28 8.17
CA ALA A 300 -23.77 -26.89 8.62
C ALA A 300 -22.55 -26.45 7.78
N LEU A 301 -22.68 -26.41 6.44
CA LEU A 301 -21.59 -25.94 5.58
C LEU A 301 -21.26 -24.46 5.86
N GLY A 302 -22.30 -23.64 6.02
CA GLY A 302 -22.15 -22.23 6.38
C GLY A 302 -21.45 -22.06 7.73
N ARG A 303 -21.87 -22.81 8.75
CA ARG A 303 -21.22 -22.82 10.08
C ARG A 303 -19.76 -23.25 10.00
N TYR A 304 -19.47 -24.35 9.31
CA TYR A 304 -18.11 -24.86 9.16
C TYR A 304 -17.19 -23.84 8.47
N VAL A 305 -17.64 -23.19 7.40
CA VAL A 305 -16.86 -22.15 6.70
C VAL A 305 -16.63 -20.94 7.61
N ARG A 306 -17.61 -20.55 8.43
CA ARG A 306 -17.46 -19.48 9.42
C ARG A 306 -16.41 -19.82 10.47
N ASP A 307 -16.48 -21.02 11.04
CA ASP A 307 -15.54 -21.47 12.06
C ASP A 307 -14.12 -21.60 11.51
N LEU A 308 -13.98 -22.11 10.28
CA LEU A 308 -12.71 -22.19 9.57
C LEU A 308 -12.11 -20.80 9.31
N TRP A 309 -12.93 -19.85 8.85
CA TRP A 309 -12.50 -18.46 8.66
C TRP A 309 -12.09 -17.80 9.98
N ALA A 310 -12.89 -17.97 11.03
CA ALA A 310 -12.59 -17.41 12.34
C ALA A 310 -11.29 -17.99 12.93
N GLY A 311 -11.07 -19.30 12.77
CA GLY A 311 -9.83 -19.97 13.17
C GLY A 311 -8.62 -19.46 12.39
N LEU A 312 -8.73 -19.37 11.06
CA LEU A 312 -7.68 -18.85 10.19
C LEU A 312 -7.35 -17.39 10.52
N ARG A 313 -8.37 -16.53 10.68
CA ARG A 313 -8.21 -15.12 11.03
C ARG A 313 -7.49 -14.97 12.37
N ARG A 314 -7.89 -15.75 13.38
CA ARG A 314 -7.25 -15.73 14.70
C ARG A 314 -5.77 -16.13 14.61
N SER A 315 -5.49 -17.25 13.93
CA SER A 315 -4.13 -17.74 13.73
C SER A 315 -3.25 -16.72 12.98
N LEU A 316 -3.77 -16.13 11.89
CA LEU A 316 -3.07 -15.08 11.15
C LEU A 316 -2.85 -13.82 12.00
N ARG A 317 -3.84 -13.40 12.79
CA ARG A 317 -3.70 -12.23 13.67
C ARG A 317 -2.63 -12.47 14.74
N GLU A 318 -2.64 -13.64 15.36
CA GLU A 318 -1.65 -14.03 16.37
C GLU A 318 -0.24 -14.08 15.78
N ASP A 319 -0.07 -14.65 14.59
CA ASP A 319 1.23 -14.65 13.90
C ASP A 319 1.69 -13.23 13.55
N LEU A 320 0.82 -12.43 12.91
CA LEU A 320 1.13 -11.08 12.46
C LEU A 320 1.41 -10.09 13.60
N ALA A 321 0.87 -10.33 14.79
CA ALA A 321 1.09 -9.51 15.98
C ALA A 321 2.45 -9.77 16.64
N ARG A 322 3.09 -10.90 16.34
CA ARG A 322 4.40 -11.24 16.90
C ARG A 322 5.53 -10.49 16.19
N GLU A 323 6.56 -10.14 16.96
CA GLU A 323 7.78 -9.52 16.39
C GLU A 323 8.54 -10.49 15.48
N ASP A 324 8.40 -11.80 15.71
CA ASP A 324 8.99 -12.91 14.98
C ASP A 324 7.98 -13.66 14.07
N SER A 325 7.01 -12.94 13.48
CA SER A 325 6.01 -13.52 12.56
C SER A 325 6.63 -14.43 11.50
N GLU A 326 6.04 -15.63 11.33
CA GLU A 326 6.40 -16.56 10.26
C GLU A 326 6.13 -15.97 8.88
N LEU A 327 5.02 -15.23 8.73
CA LEU A 327 4.75 -14.50 7.49
C LEU A 327 5.83 -13.46 7.20
N SER A 328 6.23 -12.67 8.19
CA SER A 328 7.30 -11.68 8.06
C SER A 328 8.60 -12.34 7.57
N ARG A 329 8.96 -13.49 8.16
CA ARG A 329 10.14 -14.27 7.75
C ARG A 329 10.04 -14.78 6.31
N ARG A 330 8.92 -15.39 5.93
CA ARG A 330 8.71 -15.88 4.56
C ARG A 330 8.73 -14.76 3.53
N VAL A 331 8.15 -13.60 3.86
CA VAL A 331 8.20 -12.42 3.00
C VAL A 331 9.62 -11.88 2.88
N ALA A 332 10.39 -11.88 3.98
CA ALA A 332 11.80 -11.50 3.94
C ALA A 332 12.63 -12.46 3.07
N GLU A 333 12.45 -13.77 3.23
CA GLU A 333 13.11 -14.80 2.42
C GLU A 333 12.76 -14.65 0.92
N MET A 334 11.49 -14.46 0.60
CA MET A 334 11.03 -14.23 -0.77
C MET A 334 11.58 -12.92 -1.35
N GLY A 335 11.60 -11.85 -0.55
CA GLY A 335 12.19 -10.57 -0.93
C GLY A 335 13.69 -10.70 -1.21
N GLN A 336 14.41 -11.44 -0.37
CA GLN A 336 15.83 -11.69 -0.53
C GLN A 336 16.10 -12.55 -1.77
N TRP A 337 15.31 -13.60 -1.99
CA TRP A 337 15.37 -14.41 -3.22
C TRP A 337 15.13 -13.56 -4.46
N LEU A 338 14.15 -12.66 -4.43
CA LEU A 338 13.88 -11.73 -5.54
C LEU A 338 15.05 -10.77 -5.75
N GLY A 339 15.63 -10.24 -4.67
CA GLY A 339 16.81 -9.37 -4.70
C GLY A 339 18.02 -10.06 -5.34
N MET A 340 18.33 -11.28 -4.92
CA MET A 340 19.39 -12.11 -5.49
C MET A 340 19.14 -12.45 -6.96
N SER A 341 17.90 -12.81 -7.31
CA SER A 341 17.51 -13.10 -8.69
C SER A 341 17.69 -11.87 -9.59
N LEU A 342 17.27 -10.69 -9.13
CA LEU A 342 17.46 -9.43 -9.86
C LEU A 342 18.93 -8.99 -9.89
N ALA A 343 19.72 -9.29 -8.86
CA ALA A 343 21.14 -8.99 -8.83
C ALA A 343 21.94 -9.85 -9.84
N GLY A 344 21.57 -11.13 -9.96
CA GLY A 344 22.22 -12.10 -10.84
C GLY A 344 21.77 -12.06 -12.30
N ASP A 345 20.55 -11.61 -12.60
CA ASP A 345 20.00 -11.60 -13.97
C ASP A 345 19.78 -10.16 -14.50
N ALA A 346 20.70 -9.69 -15.34
CA ALA A 346 20.59 -8.39 -15.99
C ALA A 346 19.40 -8.30 -16.97
N ALA A 347 19.03 -9.40 -17.63
CA ALA A 347 17.89 -9.41 -18.56
C ALA A 347 16.57 -9.25 -17.78
N LEU A 348 16.45 -9.86 -16.61
CA LEU A 348 15.30 -9.68 -15.72
C LEU A 348 15.14 -8.22 -15.26
N ARG A 349 16.25 -7.55 -14.90
CA ARG A 349 16.22 -6.12 -14.54
C ARG A 349 15.72 -5.24 -15.68
N VAL A 350 16.23 -5.47 -16.89
CA VAL A 350 15.79 -4.73 -18.09
C VAL A 350 14.29 -4.93 -18.33
N ARG A 351 13.81 -6.19 -18.25
CA ARG A 351 12.37 -6.49 -18.41
C ARG A 351 11.51 -5.80 -17.35
N LEU A 352 11.96 -5.76 -16.10
CA LEU A 352 11.25 -5.09 -15.02
C LEU A 352 11.22 -3.56 -15.23
N ASN A 353 12.34 -2.94 -15.61
CA ASN A 353 12.39 -1.52 -15.91
C ASN A 353 11.48 -1.15 -17.08
N VAL A 354 11.49 -1.91 -18.18
CA VAL A 354 10.57 -1.70 -19.31
C VAL A 354 9.11 -1.82 -18.86
N ARG A 355 8.79 -2.76 -17.97
CA ARG A 355 7.44 -2.88 -17.40
C ARG A 355 7.07 -1.66 -16.54
N LEU A 356 8.00 -1.17 -15.72
CA LEU A 356 7.81 0.04 -14.92
C LEU A 356 7.62 1.27 -15.79
N GLU A 357 8.34 1.40 -16.91
CA GLU A 357 8.15 2.47 -17.89
C GLU A 357 6.74 2.43 -18.49
N LEU A 358 6.24 1.26 -18.88
CA LEU A 358 4.88 1.08 -19.40
C LEU A 358 3.82 1.47 -18.37
N TRP A 359 3.99 1.03 -17.12
CA TRP A 359 3.10 1.43 -16.03
C TRP A 359 3.16 2.93 -15.76
N ALA A 360 4.34 3.53 -15.71
CA ALA A 360 4.48 4.97 -15.54
C ALA A 360 3.78 5.72 -16.68
N ALA A 361 3.96 5.30 -17.94
CA ALA A 361 3.27 5.92 -19.07
C ALA A 361 1.74 5.79 -18.98
N THR A 362 1.24 4.67 -18.44
CA THR A 362 -0.20 4.40 -18.31
C THR A 362 -0.83 5.20 -17.16
N PHE A 363 -0.17 5.26 -16.00
CA PHE A 363 -0.71 5.87 -14.78
C PHE A 363 -0.29 7.33 -14.58
N ALA A 364 0.69 7.84 -15.34
CA ALA A 364 1.16 9.22 -15.24
C ALA A 364 0.03 10.25 -15.33
N PRO A 365 -0.95 10.17 -16.25
CA PRO A 365 -2.02 11.16 -16.34
C PRO A 365 -2.84 11.25 -15.05
N ASP A 366 -3.23 10.10 -14.49
CA ASP A 366 -4.07 10.03 -13.28
C ASP A 366 -3.31 10.54 -12.05
N VAL A 367 -2.03 10.14 -11.91
CA VAL A 367 -1.16 10.59 -10.81
C VAL A 367 -0.91 12.09 -10.91
N ALA A 368 -0.57 12.59 -12.11
CA ALA A 368 -0.31 14.00 -12.35
C ALA A 368 -1.56 14.85 -12.03
N GLN A 369 -2.74 14.39 -12.42
CA GLN A 369 -4.01 15.04 -12.09
C GLN A 369 -4.28 15.06 -10.59
N SER A 370 -4.09 13.92 -9.91
CA SER A 370 -4.29 13.81 -8.46
C SER A 370 -3.36 14.75 -7.68
N VAL A 371 -2.08 14.79 -8.05
CA VAL A 371 -1.10 15.70 -7.43
C VAL A 371 -1.43 17.16 -7.71
N ALA A 372 -1.81 17.51 -8.93
CA ALA A 372 -2.22 18.87 -9.27
C ALA A 372 -3.44 19.32 -8.44
N GLU A 373 -4.43 18.44 -8.29
CA GLU A 373 -5.61 18.71 -7.48
C GLU A 373 -5.26 18.89 -5.99
N HIS A 374 -4.35 18.05 -5.49
CA HIS A 374 -3.84 18.16 -4.12
C HIS A 374 -3.11 19.49 -3.89
N ILE A 375 -2.23 19.92 -4.80
CA ILE A 375 -1.52 21.21 -4.72
C ILE A 375 -2.53 22.36 -4.74
N ARG A 376 -3.48 22.34 -5.69
CA ARG A 376 -4.51 23.37 -5.81
C ARG A 376 -5.32 23.51 -4.52
N THR A 377 -5.82 22.39 -4.00
CA THR A 377 -6.61 22.35 -2.77
C THR A 377 -5.79 22.82 -1.57
N THR A 378 -4.50 22.49 -1.52
CA THR A 378 -3.60 22.91 -0.45
C THR A 378 -3.37 24.42 -0.48
N VAL A 379 -3.04 25.00 -1.63
CA VAL A 379 -2.83 26.46 -1.77
C VAL A 379 -4.11 27.24 -1.49
N GLN A 380 -5.28 26.73 -1.88
CA GLN A 380 -6.57 27.35 -1.58
C GLN A 380 -6.82 27.48 -0.07
N ARG A 381 -6.38 26.49 0.73
CA ARG A 381 -6.54 26.49 2.20
C ARG A 381 -5.59 27.44 2.94
N TRP A 382 -4.56 27.95 2.29
CA TRP A 382 -3.61 28.88 2.92
C TRP A 382 -4.20 30.27 3.11
N ASP A 383 -3.80 30.95 4.18
CA ASP A 383 -4.10 32.37 4.37
C ASP A 383 -3.35 33.21 3.34
N ALA A 384 -4.07 34.12 2.68
CA ALA A 384 -3.52 34.90 1.60
C ALA A 384 -2.48 35.94 2.05
N GLN A 385 -2.63 36.48 3.26
CA GLN A 385 -1.71 37.46 3.82
C GLN A 385 -0.43 36.77 4.31
N GLU A 386 -0.56 35.61 4.96
CA GLU A 386 0.58 34.82 5.41
C GLU A 386 1.44 34.36 4.21
N MET A 387 0.83 33.89 3.13
CA MET A 387 1.53 33.53 1.89
C MET A 387 2.23 34.74 1.25
N ALA A 388 1.54 35.88 1.15
CA ALA A 388 2.16 37.10 0.62
C ALA A 388 3.35 37.55 1.47
N HIS A 389 3.25 37.46 2.81
CA HIS A 389 4.34 37.82 3.71
C HIS A 389 5.54 36.88 3.57
N LEU A 390 5.32 35.57 3.46
CA LEU A 390 6.38 34.60 3.22
C LEU A 390 7.10 34.87 1.89
N VAL A 391 6.36 35.20 0.83
CA VAL A 391 6.95 35.57 -0.47
C VAL A 391 7.73 36.89 -0.37
N GLU A 392 7.20 37.89 0.34
CA GLU A 392 7.89 39.18 0.59
C GLU A 392 9.22 38.96 1.32
N GLN A 393 9.27 38.06 2.30
CA GLN A 393 10.49 37.74 3.05
C GLN A 393 11.55 37.11 2.14
N HIS A 394 11.18 36.13 1.30
CA HIS A 394 12.13 35.42 0.45
C HIS A 394 12.69 36.29 -0.69
N ILE A 395 11.89 37.21 -1.24
CA ILE A 395 12.28 38.08 -2.36
C ILE A 395 12.73 39.47 -1.87
N GLY A 396 12.71 39.72 -0.55
CA GLY A 396 12.89 41.04 0.06
C GLY A 396 14.16 41.78 -0.36
N ARG A 397 15.28 41.05 -0.54
CA ARG A 397 16.55 41.62 -0.98
C ARG A 397 16.49 42.14 -2.42
N ASP A 398 15.91 41.35 -3.32
CA ASP A 398 15.82 41.70 -4.75
C ASP A 398 14.88 42.87 -4.97
N LEU A 399 13.82 42.99 -4.15
CA LEU A 399 12.92 44.15 -4.15
C LEU A 399 13.64 45.45 -3.74
N GLN A 400 14.65 45.41 -2.87
CA GLN A 400 15.42 46.62 -2.52
C GLN A 400 16.29 47.09 -3.68
N TYR A 401 16.86 46.15 -4.46
CA TYR A 401 17.64 46.51 -5.65
C TYR A 401 16.78 47.22 -6.69
N ILE A 402 15.52 46.82 -6.86
CA ILE A 402 14.58 47.55 -7.73
C ILE A 402 14.48 49.02 -7.29
N ARG A 403 14.29 49.30 -5.99
CA ARG A 403 14.18 50.68 -5.47
C ARG A 403 15.44 51.52 -5.65
N ILE A 404 16.61 50.92 -5.43
CA ILE A 404 17.91 51.59 -5.66
C ILE A 404 18.04 51.94 -7.14
N ASN A 405 17.73 50.99 -8.03
CA ASN A 405 17.76 51.19 -9.46
C ASN A 405 16.76 52.25 -9.91
N GLY A 406 15.53 52.29 -9.37
CA GLY A 406 14.54 53.33 -9.68
C GLY A 406 15.00 54.73 -9.29
N THR A 407 15.73 54.86 -8.18
CA THR A 407 16.32 56.15 -7.77
C THR A 407 17.39 56.61 -8.76
N LEU A 408 18.29 55.70 -9.16
CA LEU A 408 19.38 55.98 -10.10
C LEU A 408 18.86 56.29 -11.51
N VAL A 409 17.95 55.47 -12.02
CA VAL A 409 17.32 55.64 -13.33
C VAL A 409 16.46 56.91 -13.35
N GLY A 410 15.70 57.17 -12.29
CA GLY A 410 14.94 58.41 -12.13
C GLY A 410 15.83 59.65 -12.21
N GLY A 411 16.96 59.65 -11.49
CA GLY A 411 17.93 60.74 -11.55
C GLY A 411 18.54 60.93 -12.95
N LEU A 412 18.89 59.84 -13.63
CA LEU A 412 19.41 59.90 -15.01
C LEU A 412 18.37 60.45 -15.99
N ILE A 413 17.11 60.04 -15.87
CA ILE A 413 16.01 60.57 -16.70
C ILE A 413 15.81 62.05 -16.40
N GLY A 414 15.85 62.46 -15.13
CA GLY A 414 15.79 63.87 -14.74
C GLY A 414 16.91 64.69 -15.38
N LEU A 415 18.14 64.15 -15.43
CA LEU A 415 19.26 64.80 -16.09
C LEU A 415 19.01 64.98 -17.59
N VAL A 416 18.57 63.92 -18.26
CA VAL A 416 18.29 63.93 -19.71
C VAL A 416 17.14 64.89 -20.04
N LEU A 417 16.07 64.90 -19.27
CA LEU A 417 14.96 65.83 -19.47
C LEU A 417 15.40 67.28 -19.20
N PHE A 418 16.26 67.50 -18.21
CA PHE A 418 16.83 68.81 -17.95
C PHE A 418 17.71 69.30 -19.11
N THR A 419 18.61 68.46 -19.63
CA THR A 419 19.48 68.83 -20.76
C THR A 419 18.67 69.13 -22.02
N ILE A 420 17.61 68.37 -22.29
CA ILE A 420 16.70 68.64 -23.42
C ILE A 420 15.93 69.93 -23.22
N SER A 421 15.33 70.14 -22.04
CA SER A 421 14.51 71.34 -21.76
C SER A 421 15.32 72.64 -21.74
N HIS A 422 16.60 72.56 -21.35
CA HIS A 422 17.51 73.71 -21.29
C HIS A 422 18.52 73.72 -22.45
N ALA A 423 18.30 72.93 -23.50
CA ALA A 423 19.21 72.81 -24.64
C ALA A 423 19.55 74.17 -25.27
N GLY A 424 18.58 75.09 -25.39
CA GLY A 424 18.82 76.44 -25.92
C GLY A 424 19.68 77.32 -25.01
N ALA A 425 19.49 77.24 -23.69
CA ALA A 425 20.30 77.99 -22.72
C ALA A 425 21.73 77.41 -22.58
N LEU A 426 21.85 76.08 -22.70
CA LEU A 426 23.14 75.38 -22.72
C LEU A 426 23.91 75.66 -24.00
N TRP A 427 23.23 75.73 -25.15
CA TRP A 427 23.86 76.06 -26.43
C TRP A 427 24.33 77.52 -26.46
N ALA A 428 23.55 78.46 -25.92
CA ALA A 428 23.98 79.86 -25.76
C ALA A 428 25.17 80.03 -24.81
N LEU A 429 25.33 79.15 -23.82
CA LEU A 429 26.50 79.12 -22.93
C LEU A 429 27.75 78.55 -23.61
N LEU A 430 27.58 77.71 -24.62
CA LEU A 430 28.66 77.07 -25.39
C LEU A 430 29.12 77.92 -26.58
N ASP A 431 28.21 78.64 -27.25
CA ASP A 431 28.53 79.57 -28.35
C ASP A 431 29.05 80.94 -27.86
N GLY A 432 28.90 81.25 -26.57
CA GLY A 432 29.34 82.51 -25.95
C GLY A 432 30.72 82.48 -25.28
N GLY A 433 31.55 81.47 -25.57
CA GLY A 433 32.91 81.29 -25.02
C GLY A 433 34.02 81.77 -25.94
#